data_AF-A0A0W0VEL7-F1
#
_entry.id   AF-A0A0W0VEL7-F1
#
_cell.length_a   1.000
_cell.length_b   1.000
_cell.length_c   1.000
_cell.angle_alpha   90.00
_cell.angle_beta   90.00
_cell.angle_gamma   90.00
#
_symmetry.space_group_name_H-M   'P 1'
#
loop_
_entity.id
_entity.type
_entity.pdbx_description
1 polymer ?
#
loop_
_entity_poly.entity_id
_entity_poly.type
_entity_poly.pdbx_seq_one_letter_code
_entity_poly.pdbx_strand_id
1 'polypeptide(L)' 'MVKKDKDGWEYILKIPYQDENEPEQTIYALMQEAESIADCRNGFTEMSVVEPATGKSW' A
#
# COMPACT_ATOMS: atom_id res chain seq x y z
N MET A 1 -7.67 2.17 7.88
CA MET A 1 -6.70 3.15 7.35
C MET A 1 -6.76 4.40 8.21
N VAL A 2 -5.61 4.90 8.67
CA VAL A 2 -5.52 6.15 9.45
C VAL A 2 -4.56 7.07 8.75
N LYS A 3 -4.97 8.32 8.48
CA LYS A 3 -4.10 9.33 7.88
C LYS A 3 -3.08 9.80 8.91
N LYS A 4 -1.81 9.89 8.53
CA LYS A 4 -0.73 10.27 9.47
C LYS A 4 -0.71 11.77 9.78
N ASP A 5 -1.01 12.58 8.77
CA ASP A 5 -1.13 14.03 8.86
C ASP A 5 -2.42 14.49 8.17
N LYS A 6 -3.11 15.49 8.72
CA LYS A 6 -4.35 16.06 8.16
C LYS A 6 -4.17 16.47 6.70
N ASP A 7 -3.03 17.08 6.35
CA ASP A 7 -2.76 17.62 5.01
C ASP A 7 -1.80 16.74 4.19
N GLY A 8 -1.26 15.66 4.77
CA GLY A 8 -0.34 14.75 4.08
C GLY A 8 -1.02 13.78 3.10
N TRP A 9 -0.22 12.93 2.46
CA TRP A 9 -0.69 11.83 1.60
C TRP A 9 -0.29 10.44 2.13
N GLU A 10 0.29 10.40 3.33
CA GLU A 10 0.71 9.17 3.99
C GLU A 10 -0.41 8.59 4.85
N TYR A 11 -0.60 7.28 4.74
CA TYR A 11 -1.61 6.53 5.47
C TYR A 11 -1.00 5.31 6.14
N ILE A 12 -1.49 5.00 7.33
CA ILE A 12 -1.19 3.76 8.05
C ILE A 12 -2.33 2.78 7.83
N LEU A 13 -2.01 1.64 7.22
CA LEU A 13 -2.90 0.50 7.06
C LEU A 13 -2.55 -0.56 8.11
N LYS A 14 -3.59 -1.14 8.74
CA LYS A 14 -3.44 -2.32 9.61
C LYS A 14 -4.05 -3.50 8.87
N ILE A 15 -3.21 -4.46 8.49
CA ILE A 15 -3.63 -5.67 7.79
C ILE A 15 -3.52 -6.82 8.81
N PRO A 16 -4.61 -7.48 9.19
CA PRO A 16 -4.51 -8.72 9.95
C PRO A 16 -3.99 -9.82 9.04
N TYR A 17 -3.02 -10.60 9.50
CA TYR A 17 -2.48 -11.74 8.77
C TYR A 17 -2.21 -12.92 9.69
N GLN A 18 -2.36 -14.13 9.17
CA GLN A 18 -2.10 -15.40 9.86
C GLN A 18 -0.71 -15.96 9.58
N ASP A 19 -0.17 -15.65 8.39
CA ASP A 19 1.17 -16.07 7.96
C ASP A 19 1.98 -14.93 7.35
N GLU A 20 3.29 -15.11 7.27
CA GLU A 20 4.22 -14.07 6.80
C GLU A 20 4.13 -13.76 5.29
N ASN A 21 3.44 -14.60 4.50
CA ASN A 21 3.27 -14.40 3.06
C ASN A 21 1.99 -13.61 2.73
N GLU A 22 0.96 -13.66 3.58
CA GLU A 22 -0.29 -12.92 3.41
C GLU A 22 -0.10 -11.40 3.26
N PRO A 23 0.77 -10.71 4.04
CA PRO A 23 1.03 -9.29 3.84
C PRO A 23 1.59 -8.97 2.46
N GLU A 24 2.50 -9.81 1.95
CA GLU A 24 3.14 -9.61 0.66
C GLU A 24 2.12 -9.72 -0.48
N GLN A 25 1.29 -10.76 -0.46
CA GLN A 25 0.20 -10.92 -1.44
C GLN A 25 -0.81 -9.77 -1.37
N THR A 26 -1.15 -9.33 -0.16
CA THR A 26 -2.09 -8.22 0.06
C THR A 26 -1.54 -6.91 -0.48
N ILE A 27 -0.27 -6.62 -0.23
CA ILE A 27 0.39 -5.39 -0.72
C ILE A 27 0.50 -5.42 -2.24
N TYR A 28 0.93 -6.53 -2.83
CA TYR A 28 1.00 -6.66 -4.29
C TYR A 28 -0.38 -6.49 -4.97
N ALA A 29 -1.43 -7.10 -4.41
CA ALA A 29 -2.78 -6.94 -4.94
C ALA A 29 -3.24 -5.47 -4.89
N LEU A 30 -2.93 -4.75 -3.81
CA LEU A 30 -3.25 -3.33 -3.64
C LEU A 30 -2.51 -2.46 -4.66
N MET A 31 -1.21 -2.72 -4.86
CA MET A 31 -0.40 -2.00 -5.85
C MET A 31 -0.92 -2.24 -7.27
N GLN A 32 -1.24 -3.49 -7.60
CA GLN A 32 -1.79 -3.85 -8.91
C GLN A 32 -3.15 -3.19 -9.18
N GLU A 33 -4.02 -3.11 -8.17
CA GLU A 33 -5.30 -2.40 -8.30
C GLU A 33 -5.09 -0.91 -8.53
N ALA A 34 -4.16 -0.28 -7.80
CA ALA A 34 -3.84 1.14 -7.98
C ALA A 34 -3.31 1.44 -9.39
N GLU A 35 -2.38 0.62 -9.89
CA GLU A 35 -1.88 0.70 -11.28
C GLU A 35 -3.00 0.53 -12.30
N SER A 36 -3.86 -0.49 -12.14
CA SER A 36 -4.97 -0.72 -13.06
C SER A 36 -5.93 0.47 -13.11
N ILE A 37 -6.23 1.10 -11.98
CA ILE A 37 -7.08 2.29 -11.91
C ILE A 37 -6.40 3.49 -12.59
N ALA A 38 -5.09 3.67 -12.40
CA ALA A 38 -4.32 4.73 -13.03
C ALA A 38 -4.29 4.57 -14.56
N ASP A 39 -3.98 3.36 -15.05
CA ASP A 39 -3.97 3.01 -16.47
C ASP A 39 -5.33 3.27 -17.12
N CYS A 40 -6.43 2.85 -16.48
CA CYS A 40 -7.79 3.11 -16.97
C CYS A 40 -8.12 4.61 -17.11
N ARG A 41 -7.39 5.47 -16.41
CA ARG A 41 -7.55 6.93 -16.43
C ARG A 41 -6.46 7.63 -17.25
N ASN A 42 -5.64 6.87 -17.98
CA ASN A 42 -4.46 7.38 -18.68
C ASN A 42 -3.53 8.19 -17.77
N GLY A 43 -3.41 7.74 -16.51
CA GLY A 43 -2.55 8.29 -15.48
C GLY A 43 -1.39 7.36 -15.13
N PHE A 44 -0.72 7.65 -14.02
CA PHE A 44 0.32 6.81 -13.44
C PHE A 44 0.16 6.78 -11.91
N THR A 45 0.70 5.74 -11.27
CA THR A 45 0.70 5.58 -9.82
C THR A 45 2.06 5.97 -9.25
N GLU A 46 2.07 6.77 -8.18
CA GLU A 46 3.24 7.01 -7.35
C GLU A 46 2.90 6.53 -5.93
N MET A 47 3.49 5.41 -5.53
CA MET A 47 3.25 4.82 -4.21
C MET A 47 4.50 4.16 -3.65
N SER A 48 4.61 4.14 -2.33
CA SER A 48 5.62 3.40 -1.58
C SER A 48 4.98 2.84 -0.32
N VAL A 49 5.26 1.57 -0.03
CA VAL A 49 4.73 0.90 1.15
C VAL A 49 5.91 0.46 2.02
N VAL A 50 5.86 0.79 3.30
CA VAL A 50 6.91 0.42 4.27
C VAL A 50 6.26 -0.19 5.49
N GLU A 51 6.74 -1.36 5.92
CA GLU A 51 6.40 -1.95 7.21
C GLU A 51 7.23 -1.28 8.30
N PRO A 52 6.64 -0.54 9.25
CA PRO A 52 7.40 0.25 10.22
C PRO A 52 8.25 -0.59 11.19
N ALA A 53 7.84 -1.83 11.45
CA ALA A 53 8.50 -2.70 12.43
C ALA A 53 9.79 -3.33 11.89
N THR A 54 9.79 -3.73 10.62
CA THR A 54 10.91 -4.46 10.00
C THR A 54 11.73 -3.58 9.05
N GLY A 55 11.15 -2.48 8.56
CA GLY A 55 11.72 -1.64 7.51
C GLY A 55 11.62 -2.26 6.11
N LYS A 56 10.92 -3.40 5.96
CA LYS A 56 10.64 -3.98 4.65
C LYS A 56 9.81 -3.00 3.82
N SER A 57 10.20 -2.84 2.56
CA SER A 57 9.55 -1.92 1.63
C SER A 57 9.10 -2.65 0.37
N TRP A 58 8.01 -2.17 -0.21
CA TRP A 58 7.45 -2.58 -1.49
C TRP A 58 7.24 -1.35 -2.36
#